data_AF-A0A3M0Y0V3-F1
#
_entry.id   AF-A0A3M0Y0V3-F1
#
_cell.length_a   1.000
_cell.length_b   1.000
_cell.length_c   1.000
_cell.angle_alpha   90.00
_cell.angle_beta   90.00
_cell.angle_gamma   90.00
#
_symmetry.space_group_name_H-M   'P 1'
#
loop_
_entity.id
_entity.type
_entity.pdbx_description
1 polymer ?
#
loop_
_entity_poly.entity_id
_entity_poly.type
_entity_poly.pdbx_seq_one_letter_code
_entity_poly.pdbx_strand_id
1 'polypeptide(L)' 'RIVFELREKIALPDAPRAAAQIAKDADVVEALVNLGYRRREAREAVARLDPSLTTVEARLRAALAALTAAKHRSR' A
#
# COMPACT_ATOMS: atom_id res chain seq x y z
N ARG A 1 -12.25 24.86 11.19
CA ARG A 1 -12.15 23.42 11.57
C ARG A 1 -13.13 22.66 10.68
N ILE A 2 -12.69 22.24 9.49
CA ILE A 2 -13.52 21.67 8.41
C ILE A 2 -12.85 20.34 8.02
N VAL A 3 -13.14 19.25 8.73
CA VAL A 3 -12.64 17.90 8.35
C VAL A 3 -13.67 16.81 8.65
N PHE A 4 -14.98 17.11 8.69
CA PHE A 4 -15.97 16.08 9.06
C PHE A 4 -17.12 15.83 8.06
N GLU A 5 -17.27 16.65 7.02
CA GLU A 5 -18.51 16.60 6.21
C GLU A 5 -18.39 15.87 4.86
N LEU A 6 -17.21 15.37 4.49
CA LEU A 6 -17.04 14.61 3.24
C LEU A 6 -17.19 13.09 3.40
N ARG A 7 -17.33 12.58 4.64
CA ARG A 7 -17.45 11.14 4.89
C ARG A 7 -18.82 10.57 4.49
N GLU A 8 -19.87 11.39 4.42
CA GLU A 8 -21.25 10.89 4.27
C GLU A 8 -21.83 10.96 2.85
N LYS A 9 -21.18 11.66 1.90
CA LYS A 9 -21.79 11.94 0.58
C LYS A 9 -21.22 11.20 -0.62
N ILE A 10 -20.30 10.26 -0.43
CA ILE A 10 -19.78 9.44 -1.54
C ILE A 10 -19.95 7.97 -1.20
N ALA A 11 -21.22 7.52 -1.16
CA ALA A 11 -21.55 6.12 -1.36
C ALA A 11 -21.37 5.78 -2.85
N LEU A 12 -20.12 5.73 -3.31
CA LEU A 12 -19.78 4.95 -4.49
C LEU A 12 -19.93 3.47 -4.07
N PRO A 13 -20.58 2.61 -4.86
CA PRO A 13 -20.71 1.19 -4.52
C PRO A 13 -19.36 0.48 -4.28
N ASP A 14 -18.23 1.06 -4.73
CA ASP A 14 -16.86 0.59 -4.48
C ASP A 14 -16.05 1.40 -3.44
N ALA A 15 -16.60 2.48 -2.87
CA ALA A 15 -15.90 3.31 -1.87
C ALA A 15 -15.40 2.52 -0.64
N PRO A 16 -16.16 1.56 -0.08
CA PRO A 16 -15.68 0.79 1.08
C PRO A 16 -14.46 -0.07 0.74
N ARG A 17 -14.43 -0.64 -0.48
CA ARG A 17 -13.32 -1.48 -0.96
C ARG A 17 -12.07 -0.67 -1.23
N ALA A 18 -12.22 0.50 -1.85
CA ALA A 18 -11.11 1.41 -2.11
C ALA A 18 -10.48 1.91 -0.79
N ALA A 19 -11.31 2.31 0.18
CA ALA A 19 -10.84 2.74 1.50
C ALA A 19 -10.11 1.62 2.26
N ALA A 20 -10.65 0.40 2.23
CA ALA A 20 -10.02 -0.76 2.85
C ALA A 20 -8.68 -1.12 2.18
N GLN A 21 -8.56 -0.94 0.86
CA GLN A 21 -7.30 -1.19 0.16
C GLN A 21 -6.25 -0.14 0.49
N ILE A 22 -6.63 1.14 0.58
CA ILE A 22 -5.74 2.23 1.01
C ILE A 22 -5.22 2.00 2.43
N ALA A 23 -6.08 1.54 3.35
CA ALA A 23 -5.66 1.21 4.71
C ALA A 23 -4.63 0.07 4.72
N LYS A 24 -4.87 -1.01 3.97
CA LYS A 24 -3.91 -2.11 3.83
C LYS A 24 -2.57 -1.65 3.24
N ASP A 25 -2.60 -0.70 2.31
CA ASP A 25 -1.37 -0.16 1.71
C ASP A 25 -0.55 0.65 2.71
N ALA A 26 -1.21 1.40 3.59
CA ALA A 26 -0.55 2.09 4.68
C ALA A 26 0.15 1.10 5.63
N ASP A 27 -0.55 0.03 6.02
CA ASP A 27 -0.01 -1.02 6.91
C ASP A 27 1.22 -1.71 6.29
N VAL A 28 1.15 -2.05 4.98
CA VAL A 28 2.27 -2.68 4.27
C VAL A 28 3.47 -1.73 4.18
N VAL A 29 3.24 -0.44 3.91
CA VAL A 29 4.31 0.57 3.87
C VAL A 29 4.96 0.70 5.25
N GLU A 30 4.19 0.75 6.33
CA GLU A 30 4.73 0.84 7.68
C GLU A 30 5.55 -0.39 8.05
N ALA A 31 5.06 -1.59 7.74
CA ALA A 31 5.81 -2.83 7.94
C ALA A 31 7.17 -2.82 7.21
N LEU A 32 7.19 -2.38 5.95
CA LEU A 32 8.44 -2.25 5.17
C LEU A 32 9.39 -1.21 5.79
N VAL A 33 8.87 -0.09 6.29
CA VAL A 33 9.70 0.91 6.97
C VAL A 33 10.30 0.35 8.26
N ASN A 34 9.52 -0.40 9.04
CA ASN A 34 10.00 -1.07 10.26
C ASN A 34 11.05 -2.15 9.96
N LEU A 35 11.01 -2.77 8.77
CA LEU A 35 12.05 -3.66 8.27
C LEU A 35 13.32 -2.94 7.77
N GLY A 36 13.33 -1.60 7.77
CA GLY A 36 14.49 -0.78 7.42
C GLY A 36 14.52 -0.27 5.98
N TYR A 37 13.44 -0.47 5.20
CA TYR A 37 13.33 0.11 3.86
C TYR A 37 13.03 1.61 3.93
N ARG A 38 13.51 2.40 2.97
CA ARG A 38 13.16 3.82 2.92
C ARG A 38 11.67 3.95 2.60
N ARG A 39 10.98 4.84 3.31
CA ARG A 39 9.54 5.09 3.10
C ARG A 39 9.16 5.44 1.66
N ARG A 40 10.08 6.07 0.90
CA ARG A 40 9.89 6.32 -0.54
C ARG A 40 9.89 5.01 -1.33
N GLU A 41 10.86 4.12 -1.11
CA GLU A 41 10.98 2.83 -1.78
C GLU A 41 9.79 1.91 -1.46
N ALA A 42 9.38 1.87 -0.19
CA ALA A 42 8.21 1.10 0.25
C ALA A 42 6.92 1.54 -0.48
N ARG A 43 6.66 2.85 -0.57
CA ARG A 43 5.49 3.38 -1.29
C ARG A 43 5.54 3.05 -2.79
N GLU A 44 6.69 3.20 -3.41
CA GLU A 44 6.86 2.87 -4.84
C GLU A 44 6.69 1.36 -5.10
N ALA A 45 7.12 0.50 -4.17
CA ALA A 45 6.91 -0.94 -4.26
C ALA A 45 5.42 -1.29 -4.17
N VAL A 46 4.71 -0.74 -3.17
CA VAL A 46 3.28 -0.98 -2.96
C VAL A 46 2.43 -0.44 -4.12
N ALA A 47 2.78 0.74 -4.67
CA ALA A 47 2.07 1.35 -5.78
C ALA A 47 2.18 0.55 -7.11
N ARG A 48 3.18 -0.32 -7.24
CA ARG A 48 3.39 -1.19 -8.41
C ARG A 48 2.75 -2.57 -8.25
N LEU A 49 2.11 -2.85 -7.12
CA LEU A 49 1.50 -4.15 -6.85
C LEU A 49 0.23 -4.36 -7.67
N ASP A 50 -0.03 -5.62 -7.96
CA ASP A 50 -1.29 -6.04 -8.57
C ASP A 50 -2.47 -5.68 -7.63
N PRO A 51 -3.47 -4.92 -8.13
CA PRO A 51 -4.65 -4.56 -7.35
C PRO A 51 -5.52 -5.77 -6.96
N SER A 52 -5.36 -6.93 -7.60
CA SER A 52 -6.02 -8.18 -7.23
C SER A 52 -5.51 -8.77 -5.91
N LEU A 53 -4.37 -8.30 -5.38
CA LEU A 53 -3.85 -8.72 -4.08
C LEU A 53 -4.68 -8.11 -2.94
N THR A 54 -5.54 -8.93 -2.34
CA THR A 54 -6.51 -8.51 -1.32
C THR A 54 -6.03 -8.65 0.11
N THR A 55 -4.99 -9.43 0.38
CA THR A 55 -4.47 -9.68 1.74
C THR A 55 -3.19 -8.90 2.01
N VAL A 56 -3.01 -8.42 3.25
CA VAL A 56 -1.80 -7.70 3.68
C VAL A 56 -0.55 -8.55 3.49
N GLU A 57 -0.62 -9.83 3.82
CA GLU A 57 0.50 -10.78 3.67
C GLU A 57 0.92 -10.96 2.21
N ALA A 58 -0.03 -11.11 1.28
CA ALA A 58 0.29 -11.26 -0.14
C ALA A 58 0.91 -9.97 -0.72
N ARG A 59 0.38 -8.81 -0.32
CA ARG A 59 0.94 -7.50 -0.71
C ARG A 59 2.34 -7.29 -0.14
N LEU A 60 2.57 -7.66 1.12
CA LEU A 60 3.88 -7.56 1.76
C LEU A 60 4.92 -8.45 1.07
N ARG A 61 4.58 -9.71 0.79
CA ARG A 61 5.47 -10.62 0.03
C ARG A 61 5.80 -10.08 -1.35
N ALA A 62 4.79 -9.60 -2.08
CA ALA A 62 4.99 -9.03 -3.40
C ALA A 62 5.84 -7.75 -3.38
N ALA A 63 5.63 -6.87 -2.39
CA ALA A 63 6.43 -5.66 -2.21
C ALA A 63 7.90 -5.98 -1.88
N LEU A 64 8.13 -6.96 -1.00
CA LEU A 64 9.48 -7.44 -0.69
C LEU A 64 10.18 -8.01 -1.92
N ALA A 65 9.48 -8.85 -2.70
CA ALA A 65 10.01 -9.41 -3.94
C ALA A 65 10.37 -8.31 -4.96
N ALA A 66 9.54 -7.27 -5.07
CA ALA A 66 9.81 -6.12 -5.93
C ALA A 66 11.05 -5.32 -5.47
N LEU A 67 11.20 -5.11 -4.16
CA LEU A 67 12.33 -4.36 -3.58
C LEU A 67 13.65 -5.11 -3.71
N THR A 68 13.66 -6.43 -3.48
CA THR A 68 14.88 -7.24 -3.64
C THR A 68 15.28 -7.36 -5.11
N ALA A 69 14.32 -7.56 -6.02
CA ALA A 69 14.57 -7.57 -7.45
C ALA A 69 15.11 -6.23 -7.97
N ALA A 70 14.58 -5.10 -7.47
CA ALA A 70 15.06 -3.77 -7.82
C ALA A 70 16.47 -3.49 -7.29
N LYS A 71 16.78 -3.94 -6.06
CA LYS A 71 18.09 -3.75 -5.42
C LYS A 71 19.20 -4.56 -6.09
N HIS A 72 18.89 -5.75 -6.60
CA HIS A 72 19.86 -6.58 -7.33
C HIS A 72 20.21 -6.06 -8.72
N ARG A 73 19.32 -5.29 -9.36
CA ARG A 73 19.54 -4.74 -10.70
C ARG A 73 20.40 -3.46 -10.71
N SER A 74 20.75 -2.94 -9.53
CA SER A 74 21.59 -1.74 -9.33
C SER A 74 23.05 -2.07 -8.96
N ARG A 75 23.50 -3.32 -9.15
CA ARG A 75 24.88 -3.77 -8.94
C ARG A 75 25.47 -4.32 -10.22
#